data_AF-A0A2D5MTH9-F1
#
_entry.id   AF-A0A2D5MTH9-F1
#
_cell.length_a   1.000
_cell.length_b   1.000
_cell.length_c   1.000
_cell.angle_alpha   90.00
_cell.angle_beta   90.00
_cell.angle_gamma   90.00
#
_symmetry.space_group_name_H-M   'P 1'
#
loop_
_entity.id
_entity.type
_entity.pdbx_description
1 polymer ?
#
loop_
_entity_poly.entity_id
_entity_poly.type
_entity_poly.pdbx_seq_one_letter_code
_entity_poly.pdbx_strand_id
1 'polypeptide(L)'
;MPELDDKQIEQYGYHQQAHDLINSQHLLVLMAAKRAREIQKGSKPLVEYQKGQKTTTIAIKEIALGLYTEDHYSGKIKSAEDELMAKRFQEEEEQYGREERADAIEHPQSNTFTE
;
A
#
# COMPACT_ATOMS: atom_id res chain seq x y z
N MET A 1 26.90 22.42 -24.06
CA MET A 1 26.23 21.36 -23.29
C MET A 1 25.28 22.06 -22.33
N PRO A 2 24.01 21.65 -22.19
CA PRO A 2 23.18 22.19 -21.13
C PRO A 2 23.79 21.76 -19.79
N GLU A 3 24.15 22.71 -18.94
CA GLU A 3 24.53 22.43 -17.56
C GLU A 3 23.29 21.86 -16.85
N LEU A 4 23.44 20.67 -16.26
CA LEU A 4 22.39 20.06 -15.46
C LEU A 4 22.20 20.92 -14.21
N ASP A 5 20.95 21.23 -13.87
CA ASP A 5 20.65 21.92 -12.62
C ASP A 5 20.90 21.00 -11.40
N ASP A 6 21.09 21.58 -10.21
CA ASP A 6 21.39 20.83 -8.98
C ASP A 6 20.33 19.75 -8.67
N LYS A 7 19.07 19.98 -9.07
CA LYS A 7 17.96 19.02 -8.86
C LYS A 7 18.06 17.85 -9.81
N GLN A 8 18.46 18.08 -11.05
CA GLN A 8 18.74 17.03 -12.03
C GLN A 8 19.89 16.17 -11.55
N ILE A 9 20.98 16.77 -11.05
CA ILE A 9 22.13 16.05 -10.49
C ILE A 9 21.70 15.16 -9.31
N GLU A 10 20.93 15.71 -8.36
CA GLU A 10 20.40 14.94 -7.22
C GLU A 10 19.51 13.77 -7.70
N GLN A 11 18.61 14.03 -8.65
CA GLN A 11 17.73 13.01 -9.21
C GLN A 11 18.49 11.90 -9.95
N TYR A 12 19.51 12.25 -10.75
CA TYR A 12 20.38 11.26 -11.41
C TYR A 12 21.15 10.42 -10.38
N GLY A 13 21.56 11.02 -9.26
CA GLY A 13 22.17 10.29 -8.14
C GLY A 13 21.27 9.20 -7.58
N TYR A 14 19.99 9.52 -7.30
CA TYR A 14 19.06 8.51 -6.77
C TYR A 14 18.74 7.39 -7.78
N HIS A 15 18.68 7.70 -9.07
CA HIS A 15 18.49 6.67 -10.10
C HIS A 15 19.63 5.66 -10.13
N GLN A 16 20.88 6.13 -10.06
CA GLN A 16 22.04 5.25 -10.03
C GLN A 16 22.08 4.44 -8.73
N GLN A 17 21.82 5.07 -7.58
CA GLN A 17 21.77 4.37 -6.29
C GLN A 17 20.69 3.29 -6.25
N ALA A 18 19.49 3.58 -6.76
CA ALA A 18 18.41 2.60 -6.83
C ALA A 18 18.75 1.43 -7.76
N HIS A 19 19.47 1.71 -8.85
CA HIS A 19 19.96 0.67 -9.74
C HIS A 19 20.97 -0.24 -9.05
N ASP A 20 21.94 0.34 -8.34
CA ASP A 20 22.98 -0.42 -7.66
C ASP A 20 22.41 -1.26 -6.50
N LEU A 21 21.30 -0.82 -5.89
CA LEU A 21 20.62 -1.57 -4.82
C LEU A 21 19.85 -2.80 -5.36
N ILE A 22 19.07 -2.62 -6.43
CA ILE A 22 18.18 -3.67 -6.97
C ILE A 22 18.91 -4.61 -7.93
N ASN A 23 20.03 -4.19 -8.52
CA ASN A 23 20.84 -4.94 -9.50
C ASN A 23 20.08 -5.38 -10.77
N SER A 24 18.83 -4.93 -10.97
CA SER A 24 17.99 -5.24 -12.12
C SER A 24 17.15 -4.03 -12.52
N GLN A 25 17.39 -3.51 -13.72
CA GLN A 25 16.65 -2.37 -14.29
C GLN A 25 15.16 -2.68 -14.45
N HIS A 26 14.82 -3.89 -14.88
CA HIS A 26 13.42 -4.31 -15.06
C HIS A 26 12.68 -4.33 -13.73
N LEU A 27 13.29 -4.91 -12.70
CA LEU A 27 12.69 -4.98 -11.37
C LEU A 27 12.54 -3.58 -10.76
N LEU A 28 13.55 -2.72 -10.89
CA LEU A 28 13.50 -1.33 -10.44
C LEU A 28 12.30 -0.58 -11.06
N VAL A 29 12.09 -0.70 -12.37
CA VAL A 29 10.97 -0.05 -13.06
C VAL A 29 9.62 -0.57 -12.55
N LEU A 30 9.48 -1.88 -12.34
CA LEU A 30 8.23 -2.47 -11.82
C LEU A 30 7.94 -2.02 -10.39
N MET A 31 8.96 -2.03 -9.52
CA MET A 31 8.85 -1.56 -8.13
C MET A 31 8.46 -0.09 -8.08
N ALA A 32 9.16 0.76 -8.83
CA ALA A 32 8.88 2.19 -8.89
C ALA A 32 7.48 2.47 -9.45
N ALA A 33 7.04 1.74 -10.46
CA ALA A 33 5.70 1.89 -11.04
C ALA A 33 4.59 1.48 -10.06
N LYS A 34 4.74 0.32 -9.40
CA LYS A 34 3.79 -0.14 -8.37
C LYS A 34 3.68 0.89 -7.25
N ARG A 35 4.81 1.31 -6.70
CA ARG A 35 4.85 2.29 -5.60
C ARG A 35 4.30 3.65 -6.01
N ALA A 36 4.65 4.14 -7.20
CA ALA A 36 4.08 5.39 -7.72
C ALA A 36 2.55 5.33 -7.83
N ARG A 37 1.98 4.17 -8.17
CA ARG A 37 0.53 3.96 -8.22
C ARG A 37 -0.10 3.94 -6.82
N GLU A 38 0.55 3.34 -5.84
CA GLU A 38 0.12 3.39 -4.43
C GLU A 38 0.04 4.84 -3.93
N ILE A 39 1.08 5.63 -4.19
CA ILE A 39 1.11 7.06 -3.81
C ILE A 39 -0.01 7.84 -4.52
N GLN A 40 -0.25 7.58 -5.81
CA GLN A 40 -1.37 8.19 -6.54
C GLN A 40 -2.74 7.86 -5.94
N LYS A 41 -2.90 6.67 -5.36
CA LYS A 41 -4.15 6.25 -4.70
C LYS A 41 -4.33 6.85 -3.30
N GLY A 42 -3.33 7.55 -2.78
CA GLY A 42 -3.37 8.18 -1.46
C GLY A 42 -2.39 7.59 -0.45
N SER A 43 -1.60 6.58 -0.81
CA SER A 43 -0.59 6.03 0.07
C SER A 43 0.44 7.09 0.44
N LYS A 44 0.77 7.18 1.73
CA LYS A 44 1.67 8.22 2.24
C LYS A 44 3.11 7.94 1.76
N PRO A 45 3.79 8.91 1.16
CA PRO A 45 5.23 8.81 0.90
C PRO A 45 6.03 8.61 2.19
N LEU A 46 7.02 7.72 2.12
CA LEU A 46 7.99 7.42 3.18
C LEU A 46 9.13 8.44 3.24
N VAL A 47 9.34 9.17 2.14
CA VAL A 47 10.35 10.22 2.02
C VAL A 47 9.70 11.60 1.98
N GLU A 48 10.42 12.60 2.46
CA GLU A 48 10.04 13.99 2.26
C GLU A 48 10.00 14.35 0.77
N TYR A 49 8.92 15.01 0.38
CA TYR A 49 8.65 15.40 -0.99
C TYR A 49 8.13 16.84 -1.06
N GLN A 50 8.42 17.50 -2.18
CA GLN A 50 7.89 18.83 -2.44
C GLN A 50 6.49 18.72 -3.07
N LYS A 51 5.61 19.66 -2.74
CA LYS A 51 4.27 19.72 -3.35
C LYS A 51 4.40 19.82 -4.88
N GLY A 52 3.74 18.91 -5.60
CA GLY A 52 3.79 18.84 -7.06
C GLY A 52 4.90 17.94 -7.63
N GLN A 53 5.71 17.31 -6.78
CA GLN A 53 6.70 16.33 -7.22
C GLN A 53 6.02 15.09 -7.83
N LYS A 54 6.58 14.56 -8.93
CA LYS A 54 6.04 13.38 -9.63
C LYS A 54 6.14 12.15 -8.72
N THR A 55 5.07 11.36 -8.64
CA THR A 55 5.02 10.17 -7.77
C THR A 55 6.09 9.14 -8.14
N THR A 56 6.45 9.03 -9.42
CA THR A 56 7.56 8.16 -9.87
C THR A 56 8.90 8.61 -9.29
N THR A 57 9.17 9.91 -9.24
CA THR A 57 10.40 10.45 -8.64
C THR A 57 10.46 10.19 -7.14
N ILE A 58 9.32 10.32 -6.45
CA ILE A 58 9.19 9.98 -5.02
C ILE A 58 9.48 8.49 -4.81
N ALA A 59 8.87 7.61 -5.60
CA ALA A 59 9.08 6.16 -5.51
C ALA A 59 10.54 5.75 -5.75
N ILE A 60 11.22 6.32 -6.76
CA ILE A 60 12.64 6.05 -7.01
C ILE A 60 13.50 6.51 -5.83
N LYS A 61 13.19 7.67 -5.24
CA LYS A 61 13.89 8.17 -4.05
C LYS A 61 13.69 7.26 -2.83
N GLU A 62 12.49 6.74 -2.61
CA GLU A 62 12.22 5.76 -1.56
C GLU A 62 13.01 4.46 -1.76
N ILE A 63 13.12 3.97 -3.00
CA ILE A 63 13.91 2.77 -3.34
C ILE A 63 15.40 3.05 -3.13
N ALA A 64 15.91 4.19 -3.62
CA ALA A 64 17.31 4.57 -3.47
C ALA A 64 17.75 4.67 -2.00
N LEU A 65 16.87 5.15 -1.14
CA LEU A 65 17.09 5.26 0.30
C LEU A 65 16.83 3.94 1.05
N GLY A 66 16.44 2.86 0.36
CA GLY A 66 16.13 1.56 0.95
C GLY A 66 14.85 1.54 1.80
N LEU A 67 14.01 2.58 1.71
CA LEU A 67 12.75 2.67 2.45
C LEU A 67 11.65 1.81 1.81
N TYR A 68 11.71 1.63 0.49
CA TYR A 68 10.83 0.72 -0.25
C TYR A 68 11.65 -0.41 -0.88
N THR A 69 11.56 -1.60 -0.30
CA THR A 69 12.37 -2.78 -0.66
C THR A 69 11.58 -3.83 -1.44
N GLU A 70 12.25 -4.86 -1.93
CA GLU A 70 11.61 -5.99 -2.62
C GLU A 70 10.59 -6.73 -1.74
N ASP A 71 10.76 -6.73 -0.41
CA ASP A 71 9.79 -7.31 0.51
C ASP A 71 8.49 -6.48 0.59
N HIS A 72 8.56 -5.15 0.40
CA HIS A 72 7.38 -4.30 0.22
C HIS A 72 6.70 -4.60 -1.12
N TYR A 73 7.50 -4.73 -2.18
CA TYR A 73 7.00 -5.03 -3.52
C TYR A 73 6.31 -6.39 -3.60
N SER A 74 6.89 -7.43 -3.01
CA SER A 74 6.36 -8.80 -2.97
C SER A 74 5.21 -9.00 -1.98
N GLY A 75 4.87 -7.97 -1.18
CA GLY A 75 3.76 -8.03 -0.22
C GLY A 75 4.04 -8.83 1.05
N LYS A 76 5.31 -9.17 1.32
CA LYS A 76 5.72 -9.75 2.61
C LYS A 76 5.61 -8.73 3.74
N ILE A 77 5.82 -7.46 3.40
CA ILE A 77 5.53 -6.33 4.29
C ILE A 77 4.16 -5.80 3.91
N LYS A 78 3.16 -6.01 4.77
CA LYS A 78 1.82 -5.48 4.56
C LYS A 78 1.86 -3.97 4.75
N SER A 79 1.30 -3.24 3.78
CA SER A 79 1.09 -1.81 3.97
C SER A 79 0.11 -1.59 5.14
N ALA A 80 0.25 -0.49 5.87
CA ALA A 80 -0.73 -0.09 6.88
C ALA A 80 -2.16 0.00 6.30
N GLU A 81 -2.29 0.28 4.99
CA GLU A 81 -3.56 0.30 4.28
C GLU A 81 -4.13 -1.11 4.06
N ASP A 82 -3.28 -2.09 3.77
CA ASP A 82 -3.68 -3.50 3.63
C ASP A 82 -4.18 -4.06 4.97
N GLU A 83 -3.49 -3.70 6.06
CA GLU A 83 -3.92 -4.07 7.42
C GLU A 83 -5.26 -3.42 7.80
N LEU A 84 -5.46 -2.14 7.46
CA LEU A 84 -6.71 -1.42 7.67
C LEU A 84 -7.87 -2.00 6.86
N MET A 85 -7.62 -2.44 5.64
CA MET A 85 -8.63 -3.09 4.79
C MET A 85 -8.99 -4.48 5.33
N ALA A 86 -7.98 -5.25 5.75
CA ALA A 86 -8.21 -6.55 6.38
C ALA A 86 -9.01 -6.45 7.68
N LYS A 87 -8.71 -5.45 8.53
CA LYS A 87 -9.50 -5.17 9.74
C LYS A 87 -10.94 -4.81 9.42
N ARG A 88 -11.17 -3.93 8.44
CA ARG A 88 -12.53 -3.56 8.01
C ARG A 88 -13.33 -4.76 7.53
N PHE A 89 -12.71 -5.65 6.75
CA PHE A 89 -13.35 -6.88 6.29
C PHE A 89 -13.72 -7.82 7.44
N GLN A 90 -12.82 -7.97 8.43
CA GLN A 90 -13.11 -8.77 9.63
C GLN A 90 -14.24 -8.17 10.47
N GLU A 91 -14.24 -6.85 10.66
CA GLU A 91 -15.30 -6.15 11.37
C GLU A 91 -16.66 -6.32 10.67
N GLU A 92 -16.69 -6.26 9.33
CA GLU A 92 -17.91 -6.42 8.53
C GLU A 92 -18.48 -7.85 8.61
N GLU A 93 -17.62 -8.89 8.57
CA GLU A 93 -18.04 -10.28 8.79
C GLU A 93 -18.52 -10.54 10.23
N GLU A 94 -17.83 -10.00 11.24
CA GLU A 94 -18.24 -10.12 12.64
C GLU A 94 -19.57 -9.41 12.93
N GLN A 95 -19.83 -8.30 12.24
CA GLN A 95 -21.07 -7.55 12.36
C GLN A 95 -22.25 -8.32 11.73
N TYR A 96 -22.06 -8.87 10.53
CA TYR A 96 -23.07 -9.71 9.87
C TYR A 96 -23.42 -10.96 10.69
N GLY A 97 -22.41 -11.65 11.24
CA GLY A 97 -22.61 -12.81 12.10
C GLY A 97 -23.23 -12.50 13.47
N ARG A 98 -23.27 -11.22 13.89
CA ARG A 98 -23.94 -10.77 15.12
C ARG A 98 -25.42 -10.46 14.88
N GLU A 99 -25.75 -9.85 13.74
CA GLU A 99 -27.13 -9.59 13.31
C GLU A 99 -27.90 -10.91 13.09
N GLU A 100 -27.29 -11.90 12.43
CA GLU A 100 -27.92 -13.22 12.21
C GLU A 100 -28.26 -13.97 13.52
N ARG A 101 -27.50 -13.74 14.60
CA ARG A 101 -27.77 -14.32 15.93
C ARG A 101 -28.82 -13.55 16.71
N ALA A 102 -29.01 -12.26 16.44
CA ALA A 102 -30.02 -11.44 17.12
C ALA A 102 -31.43 -11.78 16.62
N ASP A 103 -31.60 -12.02 15.33
CA ASP A 103 -32.90 -12.38 14.72
C ASP A 103 -33.41 -13.78 15.15
N ALA A 104 -32.51 -14.67 15.56
CA ALA A 104 -32.84 -16.03 16.01
C ALA A 104 -33.48 -16.09 17.42
N ILE A 105 -33.47 -15.00 18.20
CA ILE A 105 -33.90 -15.01 19.61
C ILE A 105 -35.39 -14.58 19.78
N GLU A 106 -36.04 -13.99 18.77
CA GLU A 106 -37.40 -13.40 18.92
C GLU A 106 -38.60 -14.34 18.70
N HIS A 107 -38.41 -15.61 18.36
CA HIS A 107 -39.54 -16.53 18.15
C HIS A 107 -39.71 -17.54 19.30
N PRO A 108 -40.43 -17.22 20.38
CA PRO A 108 -40.81 -18.23 21.37
C PRO A 108 -41.72 -19.26 20.69
N GLN A 109 -41.21 -20.47 20.50
CA GLN A 109 -41.94 -21.60 19.94
C GLN A 109 -43.17 -21.89 20.82
N SER A 110 -44.35 -21.42 20.42
CA SER A 110 -45.61 -21.77 21.05
C SER A 110 -45.93 -23.22 20.67
N ASN A 111 -45.59 -24.16 21.55
CA ASN A 111 -45.95 -25.56 21.42
C ASN A 111 -47.46 -25.72 21.64
N THR A 112 -48.24 -25.82 20.57
CA THR A 112 -49.62 -26.34 20.65
C THR A 112 -49.57 -27.85 20.50
N PHE A 113 -49.64 -28.54 21.64
CA PHE A 113 -49.77 -29.99 21.73
C PHE A 113 -51.20 -30.41 21.37
N THR A 114 -51.30 -31.42 20.52
CA THR A 114 -52.51 -32.08 20.00
C THR A 114 -53.22 -32.93 21.05
N GLU A 115 -54.55 -32.98 21.02
CA GLU A 115 -55.38 -34.18 21.23
C GLU A 115 -56.62 -34.13 20.31
#